data_AF-A0A6G0WDP2-F1
#
_entry.id   AF-A0A6G0WDP2-F1
#
_cell.length_a   1.000
_cell.length_b   1.000
_cell.length_c   1.000
_cell.angle_alpha   90.00
_cell.angle_beta   90.00
_cell.angle_gamma   90.00
#
_symmetry.space_group_name_H-M   'P 1'
#
loop_
_entity.id
_entity.type
_entity.pdbx_description
1 polymer ?
#
loop_
_entity_poly.entity_id
_entity_poly.type
_entity_poly.pdbx_seq_one_letter_code
_entity_poly.pdbx_strand_id
1 'polypeptide(L)'
;MAWLRLVFMCKYHEAEFYRANAKRFDALVTPSTEGVIKTVEELVEAQAETVSQFVEGGESFINTKGGMALSSVVVSAMFYAAYLVYFWHQEFDIGQVNSKVHDALAIILPWLLQEELEVALSQVMLSGKWITANFDLDSMTMSWILTWMSWQEDQIAQVKAVLSKYKLEFDNRVNQLCLSVGIGAIDMKGASTFITSLWTLILFIQSYIADSIAGVDNSNNLFVSIDNEIRTMEWLYWFFVYYSGALVLFCFLPFFTMNRKEQKKAYESVAASCKMYLMIKNLSNLQDSTTAVLTNEAANLQNQPTALVNNEGVNDDRDHDQSPFRENVAVAYPIIRRLRQQASHQLETNDIISYTLYVLALYTYDFFRGEVDGVAIRELKNQNQGGKRVIPVESNQPEEKREDPIESNEPEPKKSPLKPINQVMSYFWNSTIGEVVDEGKVDDAIPSFLLRVPSDNIEDYVAPPMNMTLFSVPVMGIRTFEDVLTERKITNMASIYRNQLVQAKKIYLCQAEAHTSLLCIGLEVKIMENYIVSIYIVAEEGAKFGHGPVYVSATSLQSELQLFTRPNDGSIGFSEVFEDDQLRAFASCTLDIDPTLMTKPLSVVAT
;
A
#
# COMPACT_ATOMS: atom_id res chain seq x y z
N MET A 1 12.09 -0.99 27.18
CA MET A 1 12.64 0.16 26.43
C MET A 1 13.86 -0.21 25.58
N ALA A 2 14.97 -0.72 26.13
CA ALA A 2 16.16 -1.10 25.35
C ALA A 2 15.94 -2.31 24.40
N TRP A 3 15.10 -3.28 24.79
CA TRP A 3 14.76 -4.42 23.93
C TRP A 3 13.86 -4.05 22.74
N LEU A 4 12.89 -3.14 22.95
CA LEU A 4 12.13 -2.54 21.83
C LEU A 4 13.09 -1.81 20.88
N ARG A 5 14.05 -1.02 21.39
CA ARG A 5 15.07 -0.36 20.56
C ARG A 5 15.91 -1.34 19.72
N LEU A 6 16.23 -2.52 20.25
CA LEU A 6 17.01 -3.54 19.53
C LEU A 6 16.19 -4.24 18.44
N VAL A 7 14.90 -4.51 18.72
CA VAL A 7 13.95 -5.01 17.73
C VAL A 7 13.66 -3.96 16.64
N PHE A 8 13.64 -2.67 16.98
CA PHE A 8 13.47 -1.56 16.03
C PHE A 8 14.74 -1.23 15.22
N MET A 9 15.94 -1.42 15.78
CA MET A 9 17.22 -1.18 15.08
C MET A 9 17.61 -2.33 14.15
N CYS A 10 17.16 -3.55 14.45
CA CYS A 10 17.17 -4.59 13.44
C CYS A 10 16.14 -4.21 12.39
N LYS A 11 16.57 -4.02 11.14
CA LYS A 11 15.73 -4.02 9.94
C LYS A 11 15.06 -5.39 9.80
N TYR A 12 14.22 -5.76 10.77
CA TYR A 12 13.71 -7.10 10.98
C TYR A 12 12.94 -7.56 9.75
N HIS A 13 12.21 -6.64 9.11
CA HIS A 13 11.46 -6.93 7.91
C HIS A 13 12.36 -7.19 6.68
N GLU A 14 13.42 -6.39 6.47
CA GLU A 14 14.40 -6.66 5.40
C GLU A 14 15.17 -7.95 5.67
N ALA A 15 15.53 -8.22 6.94
CA ALA A 15 16.22 -9.43 7.35
C ALA A 15 15.32 -10.68 7.24
N GLU A 16 14.03 -10.56 7.55
CA GLU A 16 13.04 -11.62 7.41
C GLU A 16 12.76 -11.92 5.93
N PHE A 17 12.59 -10.88 5.10
CA PHE A 17 12.48 -11.02 3.66
C PHE A 17 13.71 -11.72 3.06
N TYR A 18 14.91 -11.26 3.42
CA TYR A 18 16.15 -11.89 2.95
C TYR A 18 16.26 -13.32 3.46
N ARG A 19 15.97 -13.59 4.74
CA ARG A 19 15.99 -14.94 5.31
C ARG A 19 14.99 -15.89 4.64
N ALA A 20 13.80 -15.41 4.31
CA ALA A 20 12.78 -16.19 3.63
C ALA A 20 13.20 -16.56 2.19
N ASN A 21 13.96 -15.68 1.52
CA ASN A 21 14.34 -15.85 0.12
C ASN A 21 15.83 -16.20 -0.09
N ALA A 22 16.63 -16.33 0.98
CA ALA A 22 18.09 -16.50 0.89
C ALA A 22 18.50 -17.66 -0.03
N LYS A 23 17.88 -18.83 0.15
CA LYS A 23 18.16 -20.02 -0.68
C LYS A 23 17.84 -19.80 -2.17
N ARG A 24 16.86 -18.96 -2.47
CA ARG A 24 16.46 -18.61 -3.84
C ARG A 24 17.42 -17.58 -4.43
N PHE A 25 17.86 -16.60 -3.63
CA PHE A 25 18.91 -15.68 -4.04
C PHE A 25 20.23 -16.40 -4.33
N ASP A 26 20.62 -17.38 -3.50
CA ASP A 26 21.80 -18.21 -3.73
C ASP A 26 21.69 -19.03 -5.04
N ALA A 27 20.48 -19.45 -5.42
CA ALA A 27 20.25 -20.17 -6.67
C ALA A 27 20.36 -19.27 -7.91
N LEU A 28 20.04 -17.97 -7.82
CA LEU A 28 20.20 -17.00 -8.91
C LEU A 28 21.67 -16.77 -9.29
N VAL A 29 22.56 -16.94 -8.31
CA VAL A 29 24.02 -16.82 -8.44
C VAL A 29 24.61 -18.03 -9.20
N THR A 30 23.94 -19.19 -9.17
CA THR A 30 24.44 -20.41 -9.84
C THR A 30 23.99 -20.53 -11.31
N PRO A 31 24.89 -20.85 -12.27
CA PRO A 31 24.76 -20.40 -13.67
C PRO A 31 23.95 -21.33 -14.59
N SER A 32 22.84 -21.93 -14.14
CA SER A 32 21.92 -22.61 -15.07
C SER A 32 20.83 -21.64 -15.55
N THR A 33 20.79 -21.34 -16.84
CA THR A 33 19.82 -20.40 -17.43
C THR A 33 18.36 -20.80 -17.19
N GLU A 34 18.08 -22.11 -17.23
CA GLU A 34 16.76 -22.68 -16.92
C GLU A 34 16.43 -22.60 -15.42
N GLY A 35 17.40 -22.81 -14.54
CA GLY A 35 17.23 -22.66 -13.10
C GLY A 35 16.98 -21.22 -12.66
N VAL A 36 17.60 -20.23 -13.33
CA VAL A 36 17.36 -18.81 -13.07
C VAL A 36 15.91 -18.42 -13.40
N ILE A 37 15.38 -18.87 -14.53
CA ILE A 37 13.99 -18.57 -14.93
C ILE A 37 13.01 -19.10 -13.87
N LYS A 38 13.15 -20.38 -13.51
CA LYS A 38 12.30 -21.01 -12.51
C LYS A 38 12.41 -20.32 -11.15
N THR A 39 13.61 -19.95 -10.74
CA THR A 39 13.83 -19.27 -9.45
C THR A 39 13.18 -17.89 -9.42
N VAL A 40 13.28 -17.13 -10.52
CA VAL A 40 12.62 -15.82 -10.66
C VAL A 40 11.10 -15.96 -10.63
N GLU A 41 10.55 -16.97 -11.31
CA GLU A 41 9.13 -17.28 -11.28
C GLU A 41 8.64 -17.57 -9.85
N GLU A 42 9.31 -18.47 -9.13
CA GLU A 42 9.00 -18.80 -7.73
C GLU A 42 9.11 -17.60 -6.78
N LEU A 43 10.03 -16.67 -7.05
CA LEU A 43 10.19 -15.43 -6.27
C LEU A 43 9.02 -14.48 -6.50
N VAL A 44 8.65 -14.25 -7.76
CA VAL A 44 7.52 -13.39 -8.15
C VAL A 44 6.20 -13.96 -7.64
N GLU A 45 5.98 -15.27 -7.82
CA GLU A 45 4.80 -15.98 -7.33
C GLU A 45 4.66 -15.82 -5.82
N ALA A 46 5.75 -16.00 -5.06
CA ALA A 46 5.73 -15.80 -3.61
C ALA A 46 5.40 -14.37 -3.20
N GLN A 47 5.83 -13.35 -3.97
CA GLN A 47 5.44 -11.96 -3.69
C GLN A 47 3.96 -11.71 -3.99
N ALA A 48 3.45 -12.23 -5.11
CA ALA A 48 2.05 -12.12 -5.48
C ALA A 48 1.15 -12.82 -4.44
N GLU A 49 1.53 -14.03 -4.00
CA GLU A 49 0.83 -14.78 -2.96
C GLU A 49 0.83 -14.04 -1.62
N THR A 50 1.97 -13.47 -1.21
CA THR A 50 2.08 -12.67 0.01
C THR A 50 1.10 -11.48 -0.01
N VAL A 51 0.99 -10.79 -1.16
CA VAL A 51 0.05 -9.67 -1.30
C VAL A 51 -1.40 -10.18 -1.29
N SER A 52 -1.71 -11.30 -1.96
CA SER A 52 -3.06 -11.89 -1.93
C SER A 52 -3.47 -12.26 -0.50
N GLN A 53 -2.60 -12.93 0.26
CA GLN A 53 -2.84 -13.29 1.65
C GLN A 53 -3.10 -12.06 2.53
N PHE A 54 -2.42 -10.93 2.29
CA PHE A 54 -2.70 -9.69 3.02
C PHE A 54 -4.07 -9.09 2.70
N VAL A 55 -4.52 -9.19 1.44
CA VAL A 55 -5.83 -8.70 1.02
C VAL A 55 -6.94 -9.62 1.55
N GLU A 56 -6.79 -10.94 1.39
CA GLU A 56 -7.72 -11.95 1.91
C GLU A 56 -7.85 -11.87 3.44
N GLY A 57 -6.73 -11.68 4.14
CA GLY A 57 -6.72 -11.47 5.59
C GLY A 57 -7.49 -10.22 6.00
N GLY A 58 -7.39 -9.12 5.23
CA GLY A 58 -8.16 -7.90 5.46
C GLY A 58 -9.66 -8.06 5.17
N GLU A 59 -10.01 -8.79 4.11
CA GLU A 59 -11.40 -9.11 3.78
C GLU A 59 -12.04 -9.98 4.86
N SER A 60 -11.34 -11.04 5.30
CA SER A 60 -11.77 -11.89 6.40
C SER A 60 -11.95 -11.08 7.69
N PHE A 61 -10.96 -10.25 8.04
CA PHE A 61 -11.03 -9.36 9.20
C PHE A 61 -12.26 -8.45 9.17
N ILE A 62 -12.58 -7.85 8.03
CA ILE A 62 -13.76 -6.99 7.89
C ILE A 62 -15.07 -7.76 7.94
N ASN A 63 -15.11 -8.94 7.31
CA ASN A 63 -16.29 -9.79 7.35
C ASN A 63 -16.58 -10.25 8.79
N THR A 64 -15.56 -10.71 9.51
CA THR A 64 -15.65 -11.10 10.93
C THR A 64 -16.04 -9.91 11.79
N LYS A 65 -15.36 -8.75 11.65
CA LYS A 65 -15.70 -7.51 12.37
C LYS A 65 -17.12 -7.01 12.05
N GLY A 66 -17.59 -7.21 10.83
CA GLY A 66 -18.93 -6.83 10.39
C GLY A 66 -20.05 -7.72 10.96
N GLY A 67 -19.72 -8.96 11.31
CA GLY A 67 -20.62 -9.93 11.96
C GLY A 67 -20.73 -9.76 13.48
N MET A 68 -19.78 -9.06 14.10
CA MET A 68 -19.70 -8.87 15.55
C MET A 68 -20.84 -8.04 16.11
N ALA A 69 -21.23 -8.40 17.33
CA ALA A 69 -22.31 -7.74 18.05
C ALA A 69 -21.80 -7.25 19.40
N LEU A 70 -21.79 -5.93 19.61
CA LEU A 70 -21.40 -5.30 20.88
C LEU A 70 -22.12 -5.90 22.10
N SER A 71 -23.31 -6.48 21.90
CA SER A 71 -24.06 -7.19 22.94
C SER A 71 -23.29 -8.35 23.58
N SER A 72 -22.47 -9.11 22.84
CA SER A 72 -21.70 -10.24 23.40
C SER A 72 -20.71 -9.75 24.46
N VAL A 73 -19.98 -8.67 24.15
CA VAL A 73 -19.00 -8.05 25.04
C VAL A 73 -19.67 -7.39 26.24
N VAL A 74 -20.77 -6.66 26.02
CA VAL A 74 -21.51 -6.01 27.11
C VAL A 74 -22.08 -7.05 28.07
N VAL A 75 -22.68 -8.13 27.58
CA VAL A 75 -23.21 -9.22 28.42
C VAL A 75 -22.08 -9.89 29.21
N SER A 76 -20.94 -10.17 28.58
CA SER A 76 -19.76 -10.74 29.24
C SER A 76 -19.21 -9.81 30.34
N ALA A 77 -19.15 -8.50 30.07
CA ALA A 77 -18.75 -7.50 31.05
C ALA A 77 -19.74 -7.40 32.22
N MET A 78 -21.05 -7.53 31.97
CA MET A 78 -22.06 -7.57 33.02
C MET A 78 -21.91 -8.82 33.91
N PHE A 79 -21.70 -10.00 33.33
CA PHE A 79 -21.42 -11.23 34.10
C PHE A 79 -20.15 -11.09 34.94
N TYR A 80 -19.10 -10.53 34.37
CA TYR A 80 -17.84 -10.30 35.08
C TYR A 80 -17.99 -9.27 36.20
N ALA A 81 -18.72 -8.17 35.97
CA ALA A 81 -19.02 -7.17 36.99
C ALA A 81 -19.90 -7.72 38.11
N ALA A 82 -20.90 -8.56 37.78
CA ALA A 82 -21.73 -9.24 38.76
C ALA A 82 -20.89 -10.18 39.65
N TYR A 83 -19.90 -10.87 39.07
CA TYR A 83 -18.94 -11.64 39.82
C TYR A 83 -18.11 -10.77 40.78
N LEU A 84 -17.61 -9.60 40.33
CA LEU A 84 -16.89 -8.67 41.21
C LEU A 84 -17.77 -8.12 42.34
N VAL A 85 -19.06 -7.84 42.08
CA VAL A 85 -20.02 -7.41 43.12
C VAL A 85 -20.31 -8.54 44.10
N TYR A 86 -20.48 -9.78 43.62
CA TYR A 86 -20.60 -10.95 44.49
C TYR A 86 -19.37 -11.11 45.39
N PHE A 87 -18.17 -10.97 44.82
CA PHE A 87 -16.92 -11.06 45.54
C PHE A 87 -16.75 -9.94 46.58
N TRP A 88 -17.19 -8.71 46.25
CA TRP A 88 -17.25 -7.58 47.17
C TRP A 88 -18.15 -7.87 48.38
N HIS A 89 -19.30 -8.52 48.15
CA HIS A 89 -20.23 -8.88 49.22
C HIS A 89 -19.69 -9.96 50.17
N GLN A 90 -18.71 -10.75 49.73
CA GLN A 90 -18.01 -11.75 50.56
C GLN A 90 -16.76 -11.16 51.24
N GLU A 91 -16.67 -9.83 51.37
CA GLU A 91 -15.56 -9.12 52.01
C GLU A 91 -14.17 -9.43 51.40
N PHE A 92 -14.14 -9.85 50.13
CA PHE A 92 -12.94 -10.29 49.42
C PHE A 92 -12.28 -11.56 49.97
N ASP A 93 -13.00 -12.35 50.77
CA ASP A 93 -12.53 -13.64 51.26
C ASP A 93 -12.62 -14.71 50.16
N ILE A 94 -11.45 -15.17 49.69
CA ILE A 94 -11.32 -16.18 48.63
C ILE A 94 -11.94 -17.52 49.08
N GLY A 95 -11.85 -17.86 50.37
CA GLY A 95 -12.36 -19.13 50.90
C GLY A 95 -13.89 -19.22 50.94
N GLN A 96 -14.58 -18.09 50.88
CA GLN A 96 -16.05 -18.03 50.89
C GLN A 96 -16.68 -18.03 49.49
N VAL A 97 -15.84 -18.02 48.45
CA VAL A 97 -16.29 -17.93 47.07
C VAL A 97 -16.66 -19.31 46.56
N ASN A 98 -17.88 -19.45 46.06
CA ASN A 98 -18.37 -20.71 45.53
C ASN A 98 -17.66 -21.04 44.22
N SER A 99 -16.90 -22.14 44.20
CA SER A 99 -16.17 -22.65 43.02
C SER A 99 -17.04 -22.78 41.78
N LYS A 100 -18.34 -23.08 41.93
CA LYS A 100 -19.29 -23.15 40.82
C LYS A 100 -19.43 -21.85 40.01
N VAL A 101 -19.14 -20.70 40.62
CA VAL A 101 -19.16 -19.41 39.93
C VAL A 101 -18.01 -19.33 38.92
N HIS A 102 -16.83 -19.84 39.28
CA HIS A 102 -15.69 -19.91 38.37
C HIS A 102 -15.93 -20.89 37.22
N ASP A 103 -16.54 -22.05 37.51
CA ASP A 103 -16.91 -23.02 36.47
C ASP A 103 -17.91 -22.43 35.46
N ALA A 104 -18.89 -21.66 35.93
CA ALA A 104 -19.85 -20.98 35.06
C ALA A 104 -19.16 -19.91 34.19
N LEU A 105 -18.27 -19.10 34.76
CA LEU A 105 -17.49 -18.11 34.01
C LEU A 105 -16.54 -18.77 32.99
N ALA A 106 -15.97 -19.93 33.33
CA ALA A 106 -15.08 -20.71 32.45
C ALA A 106 -15.79 -21.20 31.18
N ILE A 107 -17.10 -21.40 31.24
CA ILE A 107 -17.90 -21.79 30.07
C ILE A 107 -18.39 -20.55 29.32
N ILE A 108 -18.96 -19.58 30.05
CA ILE A 108 -19.70 -18.46 29.44
C ILE A 108 -18.75 -17.46 28.77
N LEU A 109 -17.68 -17.03 29.45
CA LEU A 109 -16.84 -15.93 28.94
C LEU A 109 -16.06 -16.33 27.68
N PRO A 110 -15.35 -17.48 27.63
CA PRO A 110 -14.62 -17.87 26.44
C PRO A 110 -15.54 -18.11 25.24
N TRP A 111 -16.74 -18.66 25.47
CA TRP A 111 -17.73 -18.90 24.42
C TRP A 111 -18.30 -17.61 23.82
N LEU A 112 -18.58 -16.60 24.65
CA LEU A 112 -19.14 -15.33 24.18
C LEU A 112 -18.10 -14.40 23.53
N LEU A 113 -16.82 -14.51 23.91
CA LEU A 113 -15.78 -13.55 23.53
C LEU A 113 -14.76 -14.08 22.52
N GLN A 114 -14.85 -15.34 22.08
CA GLN A 114 -13.84 -15.93 21.19
C GLN A 114 -13.67 -15.14 19.88
N GLU A 115 -14.78 -14.77 19.24
CA GLU A 115 -14.74 -13.98 18.00
C GLU A 115 -14.17 -12.58 18.27
N GLU A 116 -14.66 -11.91 19.31
CA GLU A 116 -14.25 -10.54 19.66
C GLU A 116 -12.75 -10.46 20.01
N LEU A 117 -12.24 -11.51 20.66
CA LEU A 117 -10.82 -11.68 20.94
C LEU A 117 -10.00 -11.90 19.67
N GLU A 118 -10.51 -12.67 18.70
CA GLU A 118 -9.87 -12.86 17.39
C GLU A 118 -9.66 -11.54 16.66
N VAL A 119 -10.71 -10.72 16.55
CA VAL A 119 -10.59 -9.41 15.88
C VAL A 119 -9.76 -8.44 16.69
N ALA A 120 -9.84 -8.45 18.02
CA ALA A 120 -9.00 -7.60 18.87
C ALA A 120 -7.51 -7.94 18.69
N LEU A 121 -7.15 -9.23 18.65
CA LEU A 121 -5.77 -9.69 18.38
C LEU A 121 -5.31 -9.34 16.97
N SER A 122 -6.16 -9.60 15.97
CA SER A 122 -5.86 -9.29 14.57
C SER A 122 -5.63 -7.79 14.39
N GLN A 123 -6.44 -6.97 15.05
CA GLN A 123 -6.30 -5.53 15.07
C GLN A 123 -5.01 -5.07 15.75
N VAL A 124 -4.64 -5.64 16.90
CA VAL A 124 -3.35 -5.31 17.55
C VAL A 124 -2.18 -5.67 16.66
N MET A 125 -2.22 -6.81 15.97
CA MET A 125 -1.16 -7.23 15.05
C MET A 125 -1.09 -6.36 13.81
N LEU A 126 -2.24 -6.00 13.24
CA LEU A 126 -2.36 -5.07 12.13
C LEU A 126 -1.82 -3.68 12.52
N SER A 127 -2.26 -3.15 13.65
CA SER A 127 -1.72 -1.91 14.24
C SER A 127 -0.23 -2.05 14.45
N GLY A 128 0.24 -3.13 15.06
CA GLY A 128 1.66 -3.43 15.24
C GLY A 128 2.43 -3.31 13.93
N LYS A 129 2.06 -4.09 12.91
CA LYS A 129 2.70 -4.14 11.59
C LYS A 129 2.84 -2.76 10.93
N TRP A 130 1.76 -2.00 10.87
CA TRP A 130 1.76 -0.70 10.19
C TRP A 130 2.28 0.44 11.05
N ILE A 131 2.08 0.39 12.37
CA ILE A 131 2.66 1.37 13.30
C ILE A 131 4.18 1.18 13.36
N THR A 132 4.69 -0.05 13.42
CA THR A 132 6.15 -0.29 13.35
C THR A 132 6.74 0.14 12.00
N ALA A 133 5.98 0.05 10.91
CA ALA A 133 6.39 0.54 9.60
C ALA A 133 6.35 2.08 9.49
N ASN A 134 5.46 2.74 10.24
CA ASN A 134 5.30 4.20 10.24
C ASN A 134 6.15 4.91 11.31
N PHE A 135 6.59 4.20 12.35
CA PHE A 135 7.52 4.71 13.35
C PHE A 135 8.95 4.61 12.83
N ASP A 136 9.28 5.47 11.87
CA ASP A 136 10.63 6.02 11.85
C ASP A 136 10.63 7.14 12.89
N LEU A 137 11.50 7.02 13.90
CA LEU A 137 11.54 7.94 15.02
C LEU A 137 11.62 9.37 14.49
N ASP A 138 10.62 10.16 14.90
CA ASP A 138 10.43 11.58 14.63
C ASP A 138 11.76 12.29 14.32
N SER A 139 11.78 13.03 13.22
CA SER A 139 12.97 13.66 12.63
C SER A 139 13.81 14.46 13.62
N MET A 140 13.28 14.83 14.77
CA MET A 140 14.00 15.51 15.85
C MET A 140 15.01 14.61 16.61
N THR A 141 14.76 13.30 16.72
CA THR A 141 15.67 12.37 17.41
C THR A 141 16.75 11.80 16.49
N MET A 142 16.41 11.50 15.23
CA MET A 142 17.40 11.15 14.20
C MET A 142 18.21 12.37 13.75
N SER A 143 17.62 13.58 13.69
CA SER A 143 18.41 14.80 13.44
C SER A 143 19.47 15.00 14.51
N TRP A 144 19.17 14.82 15.80
CA TRP A 144 20.18 14.96 16.85
C TRP A 144 21.28 13.87 16.79
N ILE A 145 20.93 12.64 16.39
CA ILE A 145 21.88 11.52 16.26
C ILE A 145 22.74 11.65 14.99
N LEU A 146 22.15 12.06 13.86
CA LEU A 146 22.86 12.31 12.60
C LEU A 146 23.74 13.56 12.69
N THR A 147 23.27 14.63 13.36
CA THR A 147 24.07 15.86 13.59
C THR A 147 25.32 15.57 14.43
N TRP A 148 25.32 14.50 15.22
CA TRP A 148 26.49 14.07 16.00
C TRP A 148 27.42 13.12 15.25
N MET A 149 26.97 12.51 14.14
CA MET A 149 27.76 11.56 13.33
C MET A 149 28.23 12.11 11.97
N SER A 150 27.63 13.16 11.42
CA SER A 150 28.01 13.70 10.10
C SER A 150 28.70 15.06 10.22
N TRP A 151 29.97 15.05 10.63
CA TRP A 151 30.91 16.10 10.21
C TRP A 151 31.77 15.46 9.12
N GLN A 152 31.54 15.88 7.87
CA GLN A 152 32.22 15.48 6.63
C GLN A 152 31.54 14.37 5.79
N GLU A 153 30.50 14.74 5.02
CA GLU A 153 30.38 14.47 3.58
C GLU A 153 29.14 15.17 2.97
N ASP A 154 29.29 15.49 1.68
CA ASP A 154 28.69 16.58 0.89
C ASP A 154 27.18 16.56 0.63
N GLN A 155 26.70 17.68 0.07
CA GLN A 155 25.35 18.02 -0.45
C GLN A 155 24.50 16.86 -1.00
N ILE A 156 25.11 15.80 -1.55
CA ILE A 156 24.44 14.57 -2.03
C ILE A 156 23.70 13.84 -0.90
N ALA A 157 24.24 13.83 0.33
CA ALA A 157 23.59 13.20 1.48
C ALA A 157 22.34 13.97 1.92
N GLN A 158 22.34 15.31 1.78
CA GLN A 158 21.17 16.13 2.10
C GLN A 158 20.05 15.94 1.07
N VAL A 159 20.39 15.89 -0.22
CA VAL A 159 19.42 15.61 -1.29
C VAL A 159 18.81 14.21 -1.10
N LYS A 160 19.64 13.20 -0.80
CA LYS A 160 19.16 11.84 -0.52
C LYS A 160 18.23 11.78 0.70
N ALA A 161 18.51 12.57 1.74
CA ALA A 161 17.68 12.65 2.94
C ALA A 161 16.35 13.39 2.70
N VAL A 162 16.32 14.39 1.81
CA VAL A 162 15.10 15.10 1.43
C VAL A 162 14.23 14.23 0.51
N LEU A 163 14.85 13.53 -0.44
CA LEU A 163 14.14 12.66 -1.37
C LEU A 163 13.52 11.45 -0.68
N SER A 164 14.28 10.82 0.23
CA SER A 164 13.77 9.75 1.07
C SER A 164 12.62 10.21 1.97
N LYS A 165 12.60 11.47 2.39
CA LYS A 165 11.52 12.05 3.21
C LYS A 165 10.18 12.08 2.47
N TYR A 166 10.15 12.49 1.19
CA TYR A 166 8.89 12.56 0.44
C TYR A 166 8.37 11.18 0.06
N LYS A 167 9.27 10.27 -0.31
CA LYS A 167 8.94 8.85 -0.51
C LYS A 167 8.38 8.22 0.77
N LEU A 168 9.06 8.43 1.91
CA LEU A 168 8.62 7.96 3.22
C LEU A 168 7.25 8.54 3.60
N GLU A 169 7.01 9.81 3.30
CA GLU A 169 5.72 10.42 3.56
C GLU A 169 4.59 9.78 2.74
N PHE A 170 4.82 9.57 1.43
CA PHE A 170 3.88 8.88 0.58
C PHE A 170 3.59 7.48 1.13
N ASP A 171 4.65 6.72 1.44
CA ASP A 171 4.57 5.38 2.02
C ASP A 171 3.77 5.36 3.33
N ASN A 172 4.03 6.31 4.23
CA ASN A 172 3.31 6.42 5.50
C ASN A 172 1.81 6.67 5.30
N ARG A 173 1.43 7.48 4.31
CA ARG A 173 0.02 7.73 3.99
C ARG A 173 -0.66 6.51 3.40
N VAL A 174 0.01 5.79 2.49
CA VAL A 174 -0.55 4.54 1.97
C VAL A 174 -0.60 3.46 3.06
N ASN A 175 0.39 3.39 3.94
CA ASN A 175 0.37 2.47 5.09
C ASN A 175 -0.79 2.77 6.05
N GLN A 176 -1.07 4.05 6.32
CA GLN A 176 -2.25 4.46 7.10
C GLN A 176 -3.55 4.05 6.41
N LEU A 177 -3.60 4.15 5.08
CA LEU A 177 -4.72 3.68 4.29
C LEU A 177 -4.88 2.15 4.41
N CYS A 178 -3.80 1.38 4.18
CA CYS A 178 -3.78 -0.08 4.35
C CYS A 178 -4.24 -0.49 5.75
N LEU A 179 -3.78 0.22 6.79
CA LEU A 179 -4.20 0.02 8.18
C LEU A 179 -5.70 0.30 8.36
N SER A 180 -6.23 1.39 7.80
CA SER A 180 -7.66 1.72 7.92
C SER A 180 -8.57 0.69 7.25
N VAL A 181 -8.06 0.07 6.20
CA VAL A 181 -8.70 -0.97 5.39
C VAL A 181 -8.43 -2.35 6.01
N GLY A 182 -7.55 -2.49 7.00
CA GLY A 182 -7.26 -3.80 7.57
C GLY A 182 -6.43 -4.72 6.68
N ILE A 183 -5.82 -4.21 5.61
CA ILE A 183 -4.95 -5.01 4.74
C ILE A 183 -3.72 -5.46 5.53
N GLY A 184 -3.44 -6.76 5.47
CA GLY A 184 -2.38 -7.39 6.25
C GLY A 184 -2.82 -7.82 7.65
N ALA A 185 -4.11 -7.77 7.98
CA ALA A 185 -4.68 -8.43 9.14
C ALA A 185 -4.45 -9.94 9.00
N ILE A 186 -3.95 -10.57 10.07
CA ILE A 186 -3.69 -12.00 10.09
C ILE A 186 -4.91 -12.67 10.74
N ASP A 187 -5.31 -13.83 10.21
CA ASP A 187 -6.30 -14.69 10.88
C ASP A 187 -5.76 -15.14 12.24
N MET A 188 -6.43 -14.71 13.30
CA MET A 188 -6.05 -14.98 14.69
C MET A 188 -6.93 -16.04 15.35
N LYS A 189 -7.74 -16.78 14.58
CA LYS A 189 -8.65 -17.80 15.11
C LYS A 189 -7.94 -18.87 15.92
N GLY A 190 -6.76 -19.31 15.47
CA GLY A 190 -5.94 -20.26 16.22
C GLY A 190 -5.45 -19.69 17.56
N ALA A 191 -4.99 -18.43 17.56
CA ALA A 191 -4.52 -17.75 18.75
C ALA A 191 -5.67 -17.42 19.73
N SER A 192 -6.83 -16.99 19.23
CA SER A 192 -8.02 -16.74 20.05
C SER A 192 -8.52 -18.02 20.70
N THR A 193 -8.55 -19.14 19.96
CA THR A 193 -8.90 -20.47 20.48
C THR A 193 -7.89 -20.93 21.54
N PHE A 194 -6.59 -20.71 21.31
CA PHE A 194 -5.57 -21.01 22.30
C PHE A 194 -5.74 -20.16 23.56
N ILE A 195 -5.90 -18.84 23.45
CA ILE A 195 -6.07 -17.95 24.60
C ILE A 195 -7.36 -18.26 25.36
N THR A 196 -8.48 -18.52 24.69
CA THR A 196 -9.75 -18.91 25.32
C THR A 196 -9.64 -20.25 26.06
N SER A 197 -8.94 -21.22 25.49
CA SER A 197 -8.65 -22.50 26.16
C SER A 197 -7.78 -22.32 27.41
N LEU A 198 -6.74 -21.49 27.32
CA LEU A 198 -5.89 -21.13 28.46
C LEU A 198 -6.67 -20.35 29.52
N TRP A 199 -7.56 -19.46 29.10
CA TRP A 199 -8.41 -18.69 30.00
C TRP A 199 -9.39 -19.58 30.76
N THR A 200 -9.97 -20.57 30.08
CA THR A 200 -10.80 -21.61 30.70
C THR A 200 -10.01 -22.37 31.78
N LEU A 201 -8.77 -22.80 31.46
CA LEU A 201 -7.89 -23.47 32.41
C LEU A 201 -7.57 -22.58 33.63
N ILE A 202 -7.30 -21.30 33.40
CA ILE A 202 -7.03 -20.32 34.46
C ILE A 202 -8.23 -20.21 35.41
N LEU A 203 -9.45 -20.18 34.89
CA LEU A 203 -10.68 -20.12 35.70
C LEU A 203 -10.88 -21.41 36.51
N PHE A 204 -10.53 -22.58 35.97
CA PHE A 204 -10.51 -23.82 36.76
C PHE A 204 -9.44 -23.84 37.85
N ILE A 205 -8.26 -23.25 37.59
CA ILE A 205 -7.22 -23.10 38.61
C ILE A 205 -7.70 -22.17 39.73
N GLN A 206 -8.40 -21.08 39.39
CA GLN A 206 -9.03 -20.20 40.40
C GLN A 206 -10.07 -20.95 41.23
N SER A 207 -10.91 -21.76 40.59
CA SER A 207 -11.88 -22.65 41.25
C SER A 207 -11.18 -23.57 42.26
N TYR A 208 -10.08 -24.22 41.84
CA TYR A 208 -9.27 -25.08 42.70
C TYR A 208 -8.61 -24.34 43.86
N ILE A 209 -8.09 -23.13 43.65
CA ILE A 209 -7.49 -22.30 44.69
C ILE A 209 -8.53 -21.91 45.75
N ALA A 210 -9.73 -21.51 45.32
CA ALA A 210 -10.83 -21.16 46.23
C ALA A 210 -11.22 -22.36 47.11
N ASP A 211 -11.41 -23.54 46.52
CA ASP A 211 -11.71 -24.77 47.26
C ASP A 211 -10.58 -25.19 48.21
N SER A 212 -9.32 -25.02 47.79
CA SER A 212 -8.14 -25.37 48.60
C SER A 212 -8.01 -24.50 49.84
N ILE A 213 -8.23 -23.18 49.71
CA ILE A 213 -8.18 -22.23 50.82
C ILE A 213 -9.35 -22.49 51.79
N ALA A 214 -10.55 -22.72 51.28
CA ALA A 214 -11.73 -23.09 52.09
C ALA A 214 -11.53 -24.39 52.89
N GLY A 215 -10.77 -25.35 52.35
CA GLY A 215 -10.42 -26.59 53.03
C GLY A 215 -9.43 -26.41 54.18
N VAL A 216 -8.50 -25.45 54.08
CA VAL A 216 -7.46 -25.20 55.08
C VAL A 216 -8.03 -24.58 56.36
N ASP A 217 -8.97 -23.63 56.24
CA ASP A 217 -9.62 -22.96 57.38
C ASP A 217 -10.40 -23.93 58.30
N ASN A 218 -10.76 -25.12 57.79
CA ASN A 218 -11.41 -26.15 58.57
C ASN A 218 -10.44 -27.11 59.29
N SER A 219 -9.12 -26.99 59.04
CA SER A 219 -8.09 -27.90 59.56
C SER A 219 -7.15 -27.20 60.56
N ASN A 220 -7.59 -27.08 61.81
CA ASN A 220 -6.96 -26.30 62.88
C ASN A 220 -5.52 -26.70 63.32
N ASN A 221 -4.76 -27.57 62.65
CA ASN A 221 -3.53 -28.15 63.24
C ASN A 221 -2.35 -28.46 62.27
N LEU A 222 -1.92 -27.55 61.38
CA LEU A 222 -0.63 -27.72 60.69
C LEU A 222 0.01 -26.39 60.21
N PHE A 223 0.11 -25.40 61.08
CA PHE A 223 0.60 -24.06 60.74
C PHE A 223 2.11 -23.94 60.95
N VAL A 224 2.85 -23.56 59.89
CA VAL A 224 4.12 -22.78 59.86
C VAL A 224 4.83 -22.98 58.50
N SER A 225 4.67 -24.12 57.79
CA SER A 225 5.23 -24.28 56.43
C SER A 225 4.27 -23.88 55.29
N ILE A 226 2.99 -23.65 55.60
CA ILE A 226 1.92 -23.43 54.62
C ILE A 226 1.71 -21.92 54.32
N ASP A 227 2.16 -21.01 55.18
CA ASP A 227 1.94 -19.56 55.02
C ASP A 227 2.52 -18.99 53.71
N ASN A 228 3.67 -19.50 53.29
CA ASN A 228 4.26 -19.07 52.01
C ASN A 228 3.46 -19.62 50.81
N GLU A 229 2.88 -20.82 50.90
CA GLU A 229 2.08 -21.41 49.83
C GLU A 229 0.73 -20.69 49.69
N ILE A 230 0.06 -20.39 50.81
CA ILE A 230 -1.21 -19.63 50.82
C ILE A 230 -1.01 -18.24 50.21
N ARG A 231 0.05 -17.53 50.62
CA ARG A 231 0.34 -16.20 50.07
C ARG A 231 0.63 -16.23 48.56
N THR A 232 1.28 -17.28 48.07
CA THR A 232 1.52 -17.45 46.62
C THR A 232 0.23 -17.78 45.87
N MET A 233 -0.65 -18.62 46.43
CA MET A 233 -1.95 -18.94 45.86
C MET A 233 -2.87 -17.72 45.77
N GLU A 234 -2.92 -16.90 46.82
CA GLU A 234 -3.68 -15.64 46.83
C GLU A 234 -3.18 -14.66 45.76
N TRP A 235 -1.86 -14.47 45.65
CA TRP A 235 -1.30 -13.61 44.61
C TRP A 235 -1.62 -14.10 43.19
N LEU A 236 -1.49 -15.41 42.95
CA LEU A 236 -1.86 -16.05 41.67
C LEU A 236 -3.34 -15.87 41.35
N TYR A 237 -4.22 -16.06 42.34
CA TYR A 237 -5.65 -15.88 42.19
C TYR A 237 -5.99 -14.48 41.70
N TRP A 238 -5.46 -13.45 42.37
CA TRP A 238 -5.66 -12.05 42.00
C TRP A 238 -5.09 -11.71 40.64
N PHE A 239 -3.89 -12.20 40.32
CA PHE A 239 -3.32 -12.05 38.99
C PHE A 239 -4.27 -12.57 37.89
N PHE A 240 -4.89 -13.74 38.11
CA PHE A 240 -5.86 -14.32 37.18
C PHE A 240 -7.18 -13.54 37.11
N VAL A 241 -7.65 -12.95 38.20
CA VAL A 241 -8.80 -12.03 38.20
C VAL A 241 -8.46 -10.80 37.34
N TYR A 242 -7.33 -10.15 37.58
CA TYR A 242 -6.94 -8.99 36.77
C TYR A 242 -6.75 -9.35 35.30
N TYR A 243 -6.14 -10.49 35.00
CA TYR A 243 -5.98 -10.99 33.64
C TYR A 243 -7.33 -11.20 32.94
N SER A 244 -8.31 -11.82 33.61
CA SER A 244 -9.65 -12.03 33.06
C SER A 244 -10.39 -10.71 32.80
N GLY A 245 -10.31 -9.76 33.72
CA GLY A 245 -10.88 -8.43 33.53
C GLY A 245 -10.22 -7.67 32.39
N ALA A 246 -8.89 -7.78 32.25
CA ALA A 246 -8.16 -7.19 31.14
C ALA A 246 -8.54 -7.81 29.79
N LEU A 247 -8.77 -9.12 29.71
CA LEU A 247 -9.25 -9.79 28.49
C LEU A 247 -10.65 -9.32 28.09
N VAL A 248 -11.58 -9.18 29.05
CA VAL A 248 -12.92 -8.65 28.78
C VAL A 248 -12.84 -7.22 28.27
N LEU A 249 -12.01 -6.37 28.91
CA LEU A 249 -11.77 -5.00 28.44
C LEU A 249 -11.12 -4.95 27.06
N PHE A 250 -10.18 -5.86 26.79
CA PHE A 250 -9.51 -5.98 25.50
C PHE A 250 -10.49 -6.30 24.37
N CYS A 251 -11.52 -7.11 24.63
CA CYS A 251 -12.57 -7.41 23.66
C CYS A 251 -13.46 -6.20 23.30
N PHE A 252 -13.38 -5.08 24.02
CA PHE A 252 -14.04 -3.83 23.58
C PHE A 252 -13.26 -3.08 22.49
N LEU A 253 -11.96 -3.37 22.33
CA LEU A 253 -11.07 -2.65 21.41
C LEU A 253 -11.59 -2.59 19.96
N PRO A 254 -12.13 -3.68 19.36
CA PRO A 254 -12.68 -3.66 18.01
C PRO A 254 -13.77 -2.60 17.79
N PHE A 255 -14.57 -2.32 18.81
CA PHE A 255 -15.72 -1.41 18.73
C PHE A 255 -15.34 0.07 18.81
N PHE A 256 -14.20 0.40 19.43
CA PHE A 256 -13.71 1.78 19.50
C PHE A 256 -13.04 2.25 18.21
N THR A 257 -12.73 1.32 17.30
CA THR A 257 -12.09 1.65 16.04
C THR A 257 -13.12 1.63 14.91
N MET A 258 -13.54 2.83 14.50
CA MET A 258 -14.62 3.02 13.56
C MET A 258 -14.32 2.40 12.20
N ASN A 259 -14.98 1.28 11.88
CA ASN A 259 -15.26 0.90 10.48
C ASN A 259 -16.75 1.10 10.23
N ARG A 260 -17.12 2.13 9.47
CA ARG A 260 -18.53 2.41 9.11
C ARG A 260 -18.95 1.49 7.98
N LYS A 261 -20.21 1.02 7.99
CA LYS A 261 -20.82 0.25 6.87
C LYS A 261 -20.77 1.00 5.53
N GLU A 262 -20.77 2.34 5.56
CA GLU A 262 -20.57 3.21 4.38
C GLU A 262 -19.18 3.02 3.72
N GLN A 263 -18.20 2.54 4.47
CA GLN A 263 -16.87 2.26 3.93
C GLN A 263 -16.84 1.00 3.07
N LYS A 264 -17.82 0.08 3.07
CA LYS A 264 -17.70 -1.18 2.30
C LYS A 264 -17.56 -0.96 0.78
N LYS A 265 -18.19 0.07 0.21
CA LYS A 265 -18.04 0.38 -1.22
C LYS A 265 -16.74 1.17 -1.51
N ALA A 266 -16.39 2.10 -0.62
CA ALA A 266 -15.10 2.78 -0.70
C ALA A 266 -13.92 1.83 -0.43
N TYR A 267 -14.18 0.74 0.30
CA TYR A 267 -13.23 -0.28 0.69
C TYR A 267 -12.72 -1.04 -0.51
N GLU A 268 -13.58 -1.47 -1.43
CA GLU A 268 -13.15 -2.28 -2.59
C GLU A 268 -12.14 -1.51 -3.46
N SER A 269 -12.43 -0.25 -3.79
CA SER A 269 -11.51 0.59 -4.58
C SER A 269 -10.23 0.93 -3.80
N VAL A 270 -10.35 1.30 -2.53
CA VAL A 270 -9.18 1.62 -1.69
C VAL A 270 -8.32 0.37 -1.46
N ALA A 271 -8.93 -0.80 -1.25
CA ALA A 271 -8.24 -2.06 -1.08
C ALA A 271 -7.52 -2.46 -2.38
N ALA A 272 -8.13 -2.23 -3.55
CA ALA A 272 -7.46 -2.39 -4.83
C ALA A 272 -6.24 -1.46 -4.97
N SER A 273 -6.36 -0.19 -4.57
CA SER A 273 -5.21 0.76 -4.55
C SER A 273 -4.10 0.27 -3.63
N CYS A 274 -4.43 -0.16 -2.41
CA CYS A 274 -3.47 -0.73 -1.47
C CYS A 274 -2.82 -2.02 -1.99
N LYS A 275 -3.60 -2.92 -2.62
CA LYS A 275 -3.09 -4.14 -3.27
C LYS A 275 -2.05 -3.78 -4.35
N MET A 276 -2.36 -2.83 -5.22
CA MET A 276 -1.45 -2.40 -6.28
C MET A 276 -0.18 -1.76 -5.72
N TYR A 277 -0.32 -0.89 -4.72
CA TYR A 277 0.84 -0.30 -4.04
C TYR A 277 1.73 -1.35 -3.38
N LEU A 278 1.17 -2.31 -2.63
CA LEU A 278 1.94 -3.37 -1.99
C LEU A 278 2.63 -4.27 -3.01
N MET A 279 1.97 -4.56 -4.12
CA MET A 279 2.57 -5.31 -5.23
C MET A 279 3.76 -4.57 -5.82
N ILE A 280 3.62 -3.27 -6.14
CA ILE A 280 4.71 -2.42 -6.64
C ILE A 280 5.87 -2.37 -5.63
N LYS A 281 5.56 -2.22 -4.35
CA LYS A 281 6.56 -2.14 -3.27
C LYS A 281 7.33 -3.44 -3.11
N ASN A 282 6.64 -4.57 -3.04
CA ASN A 282 7.27 -5.89 -2.89
C ASN A 282 8.12 -6.24 -4.13
N LEU A 283 7.62 -5.96 -5.32
CA LEU A 283 8.36 -6.20 -6.57
C LEU A 283 9.57 -5.26 -6.70
N SER A 284 9.47 -4.00 -6.25
CA SER A 284 10.62 -3.08 -6.18
C SER A 284 11.67 -3.59 -5.19
N ASN A 285 11.26 -3.97 -3.98
CA ASN A 285 12.18 -4.53 -2.97
C ASN A 285 12.88 -5.81 -3.47
N LEU A 286 12.14 -6.67 -4.17
CA LEU A 286 12.68 -7.87 -4.80
C LEU A 286 13.71 -7.49 -5.87
N GLN A 287 13.37 -6.56 -6.78
CA GLN A 287 14.27 -6.08 -7.82
C GLN A 287 15.55 -5.47 -7.24
N ASP A 288 15.41 -4.60 -6.23
CA ASP A 288 16.53 -3.92 -5.58
C ASP A 288 17.44 -4.92 -4.86
N SER A 289 16.84 -5.91 -4.18
CA SER A 289 17.59 -6.99 -3.51
C SER A 289 18.33 -7.87 -4.51
N THR A 290 17.67 -8.27 -5.61
CA THR A 290 18.29 -9.03 -6.69
C THR A 290 19.43 -8.25 -7.33
N THR A 291 19.23 -6.96 -7.58
CA THR A 291 20.26 -6.08 -8.13
C THR A 291 21.46 -6.02 -7.19
N ALA A 292 21.25 -5.79 -5.89
CA ALA A 292 22.31 -5.73 -4.91
C ALA A 292 23.13 -7.02 -4.81
N VAL A 293 22.46 -8.18 -4.81
CA VAL A 293 23.14 -9.50 -4.78
C VAL A 293 24.03 -9.68 -6.00
N LEU A 294 23.50 -9.42 -7.20
CA LEU A 294 24.23 -9.59 -8.46
C LEU A 294 25.40 -8.62 -8.58
N THR A 295 25.23 -7.36 -8.18
CA THR A 295 26.31 -6.37 -8.22
C THR A 295 27.42 -6.68 -7.23
N ASN A 296 27.09 -7.17 -6.03
CA ASN A 296 28.09 -7.54 -5.03
C ASN A 296 28.90 -8.76 -5.48
N GLU A 297 28.26 -9.72 -6.14
CA GLU A 297 28.96 -10.87 -6.71
C GLU A 297 29.88 -10.47 -7.86
N ALA A 298 29.40 -9.64 -8.79
CA ALA A 298 30.21 -9.12 -9.89
C ALA A 298 31.46 -8.39 -9.37
N ALA A 299 31.31 -7.56 -8.33
CA ALA A 299 32.43 -6.89 -7.68
C ALA A 299 33.42 -7.87 -7.00
N ASN A 300 32.93 -8.97 -6.41
CA ASN A 300 33.78 -10.00 -5.81
C ASN A 300 34.57 -10.80 -6.86
N LEU A 301 33.98 -11.08 -8.02
CA LEU A 301 34.65 -11.73 -9.14
C LEU A 301 35.73 -10.84 -9.77
N GLN A 302 35.49 -9.53 -9.84
CA GLN A 302 36.46 -8.57 -10.38
C GLN A 302 37.65 -8.31 -9.44
N ASN A 303 37.46 -8.48 -8.13
CA ASN A 303 38.51 -8.36 -7.11
C ASN A 303 39.33 -9.65 -6.91
N GLN A 304 39.09 -10.71 -7.70
CA GLN A 304 39.92 -11.90 -7.69
C GLN A 304 41.25 -11.59 -8.40
N PRO A 305 42.42 -11.77 -7.76
CA PRO A 305 43.70 -11.39 -8.36
C PRO A 305 43.98 -12.24 -9.59
N THR A 306 43.83 -11.63 -10.78
CA THR A 306 44.32 -12.16 -12.05
C THR A 306 45.84 -12.19 -12.01
N ALA A 307 46.39 -13.26 -11.46
CA ALA A 307 47.79 -13.59 -11.66
C ALA A 307 48.00 -13.91 -13.14
N LEU A 308 48.86 -13.10 -13.79
CA LEU A 308 49.44 -13.28 -15.13
C LEU A 308 48.58 -12.85 -16.34
N VAL A 309 48.60 -11.56 -16.68
CA VAL A 309 48.80 -11.12 -18.08
C VAL A 309 49.66 -9.85 -18.07
N ASN A 310 50.92 -10.01 -18.50
CA ASN A 310 51.79 -8.91 -18.88
C ASN A 310 51.40 -8.40 -20.28
N ASN A 311 51.44 -7.09 -20.44
CA ASN A 311 51.94 -6.31 -21.60
C ASN A 311 51.00 -5.28 -22.23
N GLU A 312 51.55 -4.04 -22.20
CA GLU A 312 51.68 -3.10 -23.32
C GLU A 312 50.42 -2.42 -23.88
N GLY A 313 50.10 -1.29 -23.25
CA GLY A 313 50.29 0.02 -23.89
C GLY A 313 49.42 0.36 -25.09
N VAL A 314 48.29 1.03 -24.83
CA VAL A 314 47.72 2.05 -25.74
C VAL A 314 47.07 3.13 -24.87
N ASN A 315 47.64 4.35 -24.93
CA ASN A 315 46.97 5.56 -24.45
C ASN A 315 45.95 5.96 -25.51
N ASP A 316 44.65 5.85 -25.20
CA ASP A 316 43.58 6.52 -25.95
C ASP A 316 42.86 7.45 -24.97
N ASP A 317 43.25 8.73 -25.01
CA ASP A 317 42.55 9.83 -24.35
C ASP A 317 41.19 10.02 -25.05
N ARG A 318 40.16 9.31 -24.58
CA ARG A 318 38.76 9.62 -24.90
C ARG A 318 37.93 9.71 -23.63
N ASP A 319 37.32 10.89 -23.48
CA ASP A 319 36.32 11.25 -22.48
C ASP A 319 35.19 10.21 -22.38
N HIS A 320 35.40 9.18 -21.58
CA HIS A 320 34.36 8.28 -21.11
C HIS A 320 34.26 8.38 -19.60
N ASP A 321 33.55 9.42 -19.19
CA ASP A 321 32.94 9.56 -17.87
C ASP A 321 31.78 8.54 -17.71
N GLN A 322 32.00 7.28 -18.10
CA GLN A 322 31.09 6.18 -17.83
C GLN A 322 31.36 5.75 -16.39
N SER A 323 30.55 6.25 -15.46
CA SER A 323 30.69 5.89 -14.06
C SER A 323 30.68 4.35 -13.90
N PRO A 324 31.57 3.76 -13.09
CA PRO A 324 31.64 2.31 -12.85
C PRO A 324 30.33 1.72 -12.29
N PHE A 325 29.42 2.57 -11.80
CA PHE A 325 28.08 2.18 -11.37
C PHE A 325 27.21 1.68 -12.54
N ARG A 326 27.32 2.29 -13.73
CA ARG A 326 26.47 1.94 -14.88
C ARG A 326 26.84 0.58 -15.47
N GLU A 327 28.12 0.22 -15.39
CA GLU A 327 28.65 -1.07 -15.85
C GLU A 327 28.19 -2.23 -14.93
N ASN A 328 28.17 -2.01 -13.61
CA ASN A 328 27.72 -3.03 -12.65
C ASN A 328 26.21 -3.30 -12.74
N VAL A 329 25.39 -2.27 -12.95
CA VAL A 329 23.93 -2.43 -13.10
C VAL A 329 23.57 -3.10 -14.44
N ALA A 330 24.40 -2.95 -15.47
CA ALA A 330 24.20 -3.61 -16.77
C ALA A 330 24.15 -5.14 -16.66
N VAL A 331 24.89 -5.73 -15.73
CA VAL A 331 24.89 -7.17 -15.45
C VAL A 331 23.53 -7.65 -14.93
N ALA A 332 22.79 -6.80 -14.20
CA ALA A 332 21.51 -7.15 -13.60
C ALA A 332 20.32 -6.99 -14.56
N TYR A 333 20.42 -6.21 -15.64
CA TYR A 333 19.29 -5.91 -16.52
C TYR A 333 18.58 -7.12 -17.12
N PRO A 334 19.26 -8.17 -17.61
CA PRO A 334 18.58 -9.34 -18.16
C PRO A 334 17.71 -10.05 -17.11
N ILE A 335 18.18 -10.13 -15.86
CA ILE A 335 17.46 -10.74 -14.75
C ILE A 335 16.29 -9.86 -14.31
N ILE A 336 16.51 -8.55 -14.19
CA ILE A 336 15.44 -7.58 -13.90
C ILE A 336 14.34 -7.68 -14.97
N ARG A 337 14.71 -7.67 -16.25
CA ARG A 337 13.76 -7.78 -17.37
C ARG A 337 12.94 -9.06 -17.29
N ARG A 338 13.59 -10.20 -17.02
CA ARG A 338 12.90 -11.49 -16.81
C ARG A 338 11.96 -11.45 -15.61
N LEU A 339 12.39 -10.86 -14.49
CA LEU A 339 11.56 -10.70 -13.30
C LEU A 339 10.29 -9.91 -13.60
N ARG A 340 10.40 -8.80 -14.33
CA ARG A 340 9.23 -8.02 -14.76
C ARG A 340 8.34 -8.74 -15.75
N GLN A 341 8.92 -9.51 -16.67
CA GLN A 341 8.15 -10.35 -17.58
C GLN A 341 7.35 -11.40 -16.81
N GLN A 342 7.97 -12.09 -15.86
CA GLN A 342 7.30 -13.06 -15.01
C GLN A 342 6.21 -12.41 -14.16
N ALA A 343 6.46 -11.23 -13.59
CA ALA A 343 5.44 -10.48 -12.87
C ALA A 343 4.23 -10.15 -13.76
N SER A 344 4.46 -9.74 -15.01
CA SER A 344 3.39 -9.48 -15.98
C SER A 344 2.63 -10.76 -16.38
N HIS A 345 3.29 -11.92 -16.43
CA HIS A 345 2.61 -13.18 -16.72
C HIS A 345 1.80 -13.72 -15.54
N GLN A 346 2.31 -13.57 -14.32
CA GLN A 346 1.69 -14.09 -13.09
C GLN A 346 0.50 -13.25 -12.62
N LEU A 347 0.48 -11.95 -12.92
CA LEU A 347 -0.67 -11.11 -12.55
C LEU A 347 -1.93 -11.46 -13.34
N GLU A 348 -3.07 -11.49 -12.66
CA GLU A 348 -4.35 -11.60 -13.32
C GLU A 348 -4.65 -10.40 -14.21
N THR A 349 -5.54 -10.58 -15.18
CA THR A 349 -5.90 -9.52 -16.13
C THR A 349 -6.44 -8.29 -15.42
N ASN A 350 -7.29 -8.51 -14.42
CA ASN A 350 -7.85 -7.43 -13.63
C ASN A 350 -6.75 -6.67 -12.87
N ASP A 351 -5.78 -7.38 -12.31
CA ASP A 351 -4.67 -6.77 -11.56
C ASP A 351 -3.73 -5.97 -12.46
N ILE A 352 -3.47 -6.41 -13.69
CA ILE A 352 -2.69 -5.59 -14.65
C ILE A 352 -3.42 -4.32 -15.02
N ILE A 353 -4.73 -4.40 -15.30
CA ILE A 353 -5.53 -3.21 -15.60
C ILE A 353 -5.51 -2.26 -14.40
N SER A 354 -5.66 -2.79 -13.17
CA SER A 354 -5.54 -2.00 -11.94
C SER A 354 -4.16 -1.36 -11.81
N TYR A 355 -3.08 -2.11 -12.08
CA TYR A 355 -1.72 -1.60 -12.07
C TYR A 355 -1.57 -0.43 -13.06
N THR A 356 -2.02 -0.59 -14.30
CA THR A 356 -1.93 0.45 -15.34
C THR A 356 -2.71 1.71 -14.96
N LEU A 357 -3.94 1.55 -14.46
CA LEU A 357 -4.76 2.68 -14.01
C LEU A 357 -4.15 3.35 -12.77
N TYR A 358 -3.58 2.58 -11.85
CA TYR A 358 -2.88 3.11 -10.68
C TYR A 358 -1.64 3.91 -11.09
N VAL A 359 -0.84 3.40 -12.03
CA VAL A 359 0.31 4.11 -12.61
C VAL A 359 -0.13 5.41 -13.28
N LEU A 360 -1.18 5.39 -14.11
CA LEU A 360 -1.76 6.60 -14.71
C LEU A 360 -2.17 7.62 -13.64
N ALA A 361 -2.82 7.18 -12.57
CA ALA A 361 -3.22 8.06 -11.49
C ALA A 361 -2.02 8.68 -10.74
N LEU A 362 -0.88 7.99 -10.67
CA LEU A 362 0.33 8.54 -10.06
C LEU A 362 0.99 9.64 -10.91
N TYR A 363 0.60 9.87 -12.16
CA TYR A 363 1.13 10.98 -12.97
C TYR A 363 0.85 12.36 -12.39
N THR A 364 -0.17 12.50 -11.53
CA THR A 364 -0.47 13.76 -10.84
C THR A 364 0.39 13.97 -9.59
N TYR A 365 1.22 13.00 -9.19
CA TYR A 365 2.08 13.10 -8.01
C TYR A 365 3.55 13.37 -8.40
N ASP A 366 4.12 14.41 -7.79
CA ASP A 366 5.54 14.72 -7.86
C ASP A 366 6.27 14.05 -6.68
N PHE A 367 7.03 12.99 -6.96
CA PHE A 367 7.79 12.24 -5.96
C PHE A 367 9.00 13.02 -5.41
N PHE A 368 9.51 14.01 -6.14
CA PHE A 368 10.65 14.83 -5.70
C PHE A 368 10.21 15.93 -4.74
N ARG A 369 8.97 16.40 -4.85
CA ARG A 369 8.41 17.48 -4.01
C ARG A 369 7.40 17.01 -2.99
N GLY A 370 6.84 15.81 -3.17
CA GLY A 370 5.74 15.32 -2.34
C GLY A 370 4.43 16.08 -2.56
N GLU A 371 4.22 16.57 -3.78
CA GLU A 371 3.12 17.45 -4.14
C GLU A 371 2.19 16.81 -5.18
N VAL A 372 0.92 17.22 -5.16
CA VAL A 372 -0.09 16.90 -6.16
C VAL A 372 -0.58 18.22 -6.74
N ASP A 373 -0.39 18.44 -8.05
CA ASP A 373 -0.73 19.69 -8.72
C ASP A 373 -0.18 20.95 -8.00
N GLY A 374 1.03 20.86 -7.44
CA GLY A 374 1.72 21.93 -6.69
C GLY A 374 1.22 22.15 -5.26
N VAL A 375 0.42 21.21 -4.72
CA VAL A 375 -0.06 21.24 -3.34
C VAL A 375 0.53 20.07 -2.58
N ALA A 376 1.17 20.33 -1.44
CA ALA A 376 1.73 19.28 -0.61
C ALA A 376 0.66 18.25 -0.22
N ILE A 377 1.01 16.96 -0.25
CA ILE A 377 0.08 15.86 0.05
C ILE A 377 -0.56 15.96 1.45
N ARG A 378 0.09 16.69 2.38
CA ARG A 378 -0.42 17.01 3.72
C ARG A 378 -1.65 17.91 3.71
N GLU A 379 -1.76 18.77 2.72
CA GLU A 379 -2.73 19.86 2.66
C GLU A 379 -3.99 19.49 1.86
N LEU A 380 -3.97 18.37 1.14
CA LEU A 380 -5.09 17.88 0.32
C LEU A 380 -6.39 17.69 1.10
N LYS A 381 -6.31 17.42 2.41
CA LYS A 381 -7.49 17.27 3.29
C LYS A 381 -8.39 18.52 3.27
N ASN A 382 -7.82 19.69 3.02
CA ASN A 382 -8.55 20.96 3.04
C ASN A 382 -9.24 21.29 1.71
N GLN A 383 -8.84 20.67 0.59
CA GLN A 383 -9.41 20.98 -0.73
C GLN A 383 -10.70 20.19 -1.02
N ASN A 384 -10.75 18.91 -0.64
CA ASN A 384 -11.85 18.03 -1.00
C ASN A 384 -13.12 18.20 -0.16
N GLN A 385 -13.09 19.04 0.90
CA GLN A 385 -14.24 19.27 1.79
C GLN A 385 -15.12 20.48 1.42
N GLY A 386 -14.91 21.09 0.27
CA GLY A 386 -15.83 22.08 -0.29
C GLY A 386 -15.29 23.51 -0.28
N GLY A 387 -14.95 23.99 -1.47
CA GLY A 387 -15.30 25.34 -1.93
C GLY A 387 -14.63 26.56 -1.31
N LYS A 388 -13.79 26.47 -0.28
CA LYS A 388 -13.14 27.66 0.28
C LYS A 388 -11.62 27.56 0.24
N ARG A 389 -11.07 28.03 -0.89
CA ARG A 389 -9.63 28.29 -1.04
C ARG A 389 -9.27 29.43 -0.09
N VAL A 390 -8.78 29.13 1.12
CA VAL A 390 -8.21 30.13 2.01
C VAL A 390 -6.84 30.49 1.43
N ILE A 391 -6.82 31.50 0.56
CA ILE A 391 -5.58 32.20 0.22
C ILE A 391 -5.14 32.90 1.52
N PRO A 392 -3.90 32.74 2.01
CA PRO A 392 -3.41 33.52 3.12
C PRO A 392 -3.24 34.96 2.62
N VAL A 393 -4.26 35.79 2.84
CA VAL A 393 -4.18 37.23 2.61
C VAL A 393 -3.57 37.85 3.86
N GLU A 394 -2.27 38.11 3.78
CA GLU A 394 -1.58 38.98 4.69
C GLU A 394 -2.01 40.43 4.38
N SER A 395 -3.03 40.96 5.07
CA SER A 395 -3.24 42.41 5.12
C SER A 395 -3.98 42.84 6.38
N ASN A 396 -3.25 43.54 7.25
CA ASN A 396 -3.78 44.33 8.34
C ASN A 396 -4.54 45.56 7.79
N GLN A 397 -5.87 45.57 7.84
CA GLN A 397 -6.66 46.82 7.90
C GLN A 397 -7.90 46.65 8.77
N PRO A 398 -8.36 47.70 9.49
CA PRO A 398 -9.46 47.62 10.44
C PRO A 398 -10.82 47.76 9.73
N GLU A 399 -11.77 46.93 10.17
CA GLU A 399 -13.15 46.84 9.70
C GLU A 399 -13.95 48.14 9.91
N GLU A 400 -14.59 48.63 8.85
CA GLU A 400 -15.71 49.57 8.92
C GLU A 400 -17.00 48.85 8.52
N LYS A 401 -17.95 48.77 9.47
CA LYS A 401 -19.22 48.06 9.37
C LYS A 401 -20.20 48.77 8.41
N ARG A 402 -20.65 48.07 7.36
CA ARG A 402 -21.94 48.30 6.71
C ARG A 402 -22.62 46.98 6.42
N GLU A 403 -23.84 46.84 6.93
CA GLU A 403 -24.76 45.74 6.69
C GLU A 403 -25.61 46.05 5.45
N ASP A 404 -25.40 45.31 4.37
CA ASP A 404 -26.36 45.12 3.27
C ASP A 404 -26.27 43.65 2.82
N PRO A 405 -27.40 42.97 2.50
CA PRO A 405 -27.39 41.58 2.06
C PRO A 405 -26.96 41.53 0.58
N ILE A 406 -25.65 41.34 0.35
CA ILE A 406 -25.11 41.09 -0.99
C ILE A 406 -25.30 39.61 -1.29
N GLU A 407 -26.20 39.32 -2.23
CA GLU A 407 -26.27 38.06 -2.97
C GLU A 407 -24.93 37.88 -3.68
N SER A 408 -24.03 37.10 -3.07
CA SER A 408 -22.67 36.90 -3.54
C SER A 408 -22.70 36.04 -4.81
N ASN A 409 -22.84 36.70 -5.96
CA ASN A 409 -22.45 36.20 -7.27
C ASN A 409 -20.92 36.07 -7.30
N GLU A 410 -20.38 35.14 -6.51
CA GLU A 410 -18.96 34.79 -6.58
C GLU A 410 -18.76 34.11 -7.94
N PRO A 411 -17.98 34.70 -8.87
CA PRO A 411 -17.78 34.11 -10.18
C PRO A 411 -17.16 32.73 -10.01
N GLU A 412 -17.82 31.70 -10.53
CA GLU A 412 -17.28 30.35 -10.50
C GLU A 412 -15.84 30.38 -11.04
N PRO A 413 -14.87 29.78 -10.33
CA PRO A 413 -13.48 29.81 -10.73
C PRO A 413 -13.38 29.24 -12.15
N LYS A 414 -12.94 30.08 -13.10
CA LYS A 414 -12.77 29.68 -14.51
C LYS A 414 -11.94 28.39 -14.55
N LYS A 415 -12.58 27.29 -14.94
CA LYS A 415 -11.95 25.98 -15.05
C LYS A 415 -10.90 26.04 -16.14
N SER A 416 -9.65 25.87 -15.75
CA SER A 416 -8.55 25.78 -16.71
C SER A 416 -8.69 24.48 -17.51
N PRO A 417 -8.64 24.53 -18.85
CA PRO A 417 -8.66 23.34 -19.68
C PRO A 417 -7.50 22.38 -19.34
N LEU A 418 -7.80 21.09 -19.26
CA LEU A 418 -6.83 20.04 -18.97
C LEU A 418 -5.94 19.79 -20.19
N LYS A 419 -4.65 19.59 -19.92
CA LYS A 419 -3.65 19.23 -20.95
C LYS A 419 -3.46 17.71 -20.96
N PRO A 420 -3.21 17.11 -22.13
CA PRO A 420 -2.92 15.68 -22.21
C PRO A 420 -1.62 15.39 -21.45
N ILE A 421 -1.49 14.17 -20.93
CA ILE A 421 -0.21 13.73 -20.35
C ILE A 421 0.85 13.78 -21.46
N ASN A 422 1.88 14.58 -21.22
CA ASN A 422 3.03 14.66 -22.11
C ASN A 422 4.13 13.74 -21.56
N GLN A 423 4.36 12.61 -22.22
CA GLN A 423 5.36 11.63 -21.77
C GLN A 423 6.78 12.20 -21.74
N VAL A 424 7.08 13.13 -22.64
CA VAL A 424 8.40 13.76 -22.75
C VAL A 424 8.65 14.70 -21.56
N MET A 425 7.60 15.34 -21.05
CA MET A 425 7.70 16.30 -19.95
C MET A 425 7.62 15.64 -18.57
N SER A 426 7.13 14.39 -18.49
CA SER A 426 7.11 13.64 -17.25
C SER A 426 8.45 12.90 -17.08
N TYR A 427 9.49 13.66 -16.76
CA TYR A 427 10.88 13.20 -16.69
C TYR A 427 11.01 11.86 -15.93
N PHE A 428 10.34 11.74 -14.80
CA PHE A 428 10.35 10.54 -13.95
C PHE A 428 9.83 9.25 -14.62
N TRP A 429 8.81 9.32 -15.47
CA TRP A 429 8.23 8.11 -16.11
C TRP A 429 8.96 7.69 -17.39
N ASN A 430 9.82 8.57 -17.91
CA ASN A 430 10.71 8.24 -19.01
C ASN A 430 12.11 7.84 -18.54
N SER A 431 12.43 8.10 -17.27
CA SER A 431 13.73 7.75 -16.69
C SER A 431 13.97 6.26 -16.62
N THR A 432 15.24 5.92 -16.83
CA THR A 432 15.79 4.57 -16.71
C THR A 432 16.32 4.32 -15.30
N ILE A 433 16.43 3.04 -14.93
CA ILE A 433 17.06 2.64 -13.66
C ILE A 433 18.49 3.19 -13.60
N GLY A 434 18.85 3.82 -12.49
CA GLY A 434 20.17 4.41 -12.26
C GLY A 434 20.38 5.78 -12.88
N GLU A 435 19.36 6.37 -13.51
CA GLU A 435 19.42 7.71 -14.08
C GLU A 435 19.52 8.77 -12.98
N VAL A 436 20.41 9.74 -13.21
CA VAL A 436 20.62 10.89 -12.32
C VAL A 436 20.04 12.11 -13.01
N VAL A 437 19.09 12.75 -12.35
CA VAL A 437 18.56 14.07 -12.74
C VAL A 437 19.15 15.14 -11.82
N ASP A 438 18.93 16.42 -12.16
CA ASP A 438 19.42 17.56 -11.36
C ASP A 438 19.01 17.47 -9.88
N GLU A 439 17.91 16.77 -9.60
CA GLU A 439 17.29 16.60 -8.29
C GLU A 439 17.74 15.32 -7.55
N GLY A 440 18.60 14.48 -8.16
CA GLY A 440 19.14 13.25 -7.57
C GLY A 440 18.95 11.99 -8.42
N LYS A 441 19.22 10.82 -7.84
CA LYS A 441 18.92 9.53 -8.48
C LYS A 441 17.42 9.27 -8.47
N VAL A 442 16.85 8.92 -9.62
CA VAL A 442 15.40 8.71 -9.73
C VAL A 442 14.93 7.51 -8.89
N ASP A 443 15.77 6.46 -8.80
CA ASP A 443 15.52 5.25 -7.98
C ASP A 443 15.34 5.55 -6.48
N ASP A 444 15.94 6.65 -6.00
CA ASP A 444 15.83 7.04 -4.60
C ASP A 444 14.44 7.66 -4.30
N ALA A 445 13.78 8.28 -5.30
CA ALA A 445 12.46 8.92 -5.18
C ALA A 445 11.30 7.96 -5.48
N ILE A 446 11.45 7.14 -6.52
CA ILE A 446 10.35 6.39 -7.13
C ILE A 446 10.59 4.90 -6.94
N PRO A 447 9.54 4.08 -6.71
CA PRO A 447 9.68 2.63 -6.74
C PRO A 447 10.36 2.17 -8.04
N SER A 448 11.49 1.46 -7.91
CA SER A 448 12.35 1.10 -9.05
C SER A 448 11.61 0.28 -10.11
N PHE A 449 10.55 -0.44 -9.72
CA PHE A 449 9.70 -1.22 -10.61
C PHE A 449 8.84 -0.38 -11.58
N LEU A 450 8.70 0.92 -11.32
CA LEU A 450 7.99 1.87 -12.20
C LEU A 450 8.90 2.47 -13.29
N LEU A 451 10.22 2.42 -13.09
CA LEU A 451 11.21 2.99 -14.00
C LEU A 451 11.42 2.11 -15.22
N ARG A 452 11.89 2.67 -16.33
CA ARG A 452 12.12 1.87 -17.55
C ARG A 452 13.36 1.00 -17.41
N VAL A 453 13.26 -0.24 -17.91
CA VAL A 453 14.44 -1.10 -18.11
C VAL A 453 15.04 -0.73 -19.48
N PRO A 454 16.35 -0.45 -19.58
CA PRO A 454 17.00 -0.24 -20.87
C PRO A 454 16.73 -1.40 -21.83
N SER A 455 16.46 -1.08 -23.09
CA SER A 455 16.32 -2.10 -24.15
C SER A 455 17.70 -2.65 -24.52
N ASP A 456 17.80 -3.97 -24.69
CA ASP A 456 19.02 -4.64 -25.18
C ASP A 456 19.36 -4.20 -26.62
N ASN A 457 18.35 -3.77 -27.38
CA ASN A 457 18.51 -3.23 -28.73
C ASN A 457 18.35 -1.72 -28.71
N ILE A 458 19.45 -1.00 -28.95
CA ILE A 458 19.47 0.46 -29.13
C ILE A 458 18.57 0.86 -30.32
N GLU A 459 18.43 -0.01 -31.32
CA GLU A 459 17.59 0.21 -32.51
C GLU A 459 16.08 0.10 -32.23
N ASP A 460 15.68 -0.56 -31.15
CA ASP A 460 14.26 -0.69 -30.75
C ASP A 460 13.78 0.51 -29.91
N TYR A 461 14.61 1.55 -29.72
CA TYR A 461 14.19 2.78 -29.05
C TYR A 461 13.26 3.58 -29.97
N VAL A 462 11.98 3.25 -29.92
CA VAL A 462 10.92 4.10 -30.47
C VAL A 462 10.74 5.26 -29.51
N ALA A 463 11.03 6.48 -29.98
CA ALA A 463 10.78 7.68 -29.20
C ALA A 463 9.32 7.68 -28.72
N PRO A 464 9.06 7.82 -27.41
CA PRO A 464 7.70 7.80 -26.89
C PRO A 464 6.85 8.86 -27.61
N PRO A 465 5.56 8.57 -27.88
CA PRO A 465 4.69 9.56 -28.48
C PRO A 465 4.60 10.79 -27.58
N MET A 466 4.54 11.98 -28.20
CA MET A 466 4.53 13.25 -27.48
C MET A 466 3.38 13.33 -26.47
N ASN A 467 2.21 12.79 -26.83
CA ASN A 467 1.06 12.64 -25.95
C ASN A 467 0.89 11.17 -25.58
N MET A 468 0.66 10.91 -24.30
CA MET A 468 0.31 9.57 -23.82
C MET A 468 -1.08 9.18 -24.29
N THR A 469 -1.19 7.96 -24.77
CA THR A 469 -2.44 7.29 -25.12
C THR A 469 -2.64 6.14 -24.15
N LEU A 470 -3.83 5.55 -24.14
CA LEU A 470 -4.08 4.38 -23.29
C LEU A 470 -3.16 3.21 -23.67
N PHE A 471 -2.93 3.03 -24.97
CA PHE A 471 -2.10 1.98 -25.51
C PHE A 471 -0.60 2.19 -25.29
N SER A 472 -0.13 3.44 -25.22
CA SER A 472 1.28 3.74 -24.99
C SER A 472 1.70 3.77 -23.51
N VAL A 473 0.80 3.42 -22.57
CA VAL A 473 1.15 3.36 -21.14
C VAL A 473 2.13 2.21 -20.90
N PRO A 474 3.30 2.46 -20.28
CA PRO A 474 4.25 1.41 -19.97
C PRO A 474 3.72 0.51 -18.85
N VAL A 475 3.67 -0.79 -19.10
CA VAL A 475 3.36 -1.82 -18.10
C VAL A 475 4.66 -2.43 -17.62
N MET A 476 4.96 -2.24 -16.33
CA MET A 476 6.18 -2.72 -15.68
C MET A 476 7.47 -2.28 -16.41
N GLY A 477 7.42 -1.16 -17.15
CA GLY A 477 8.57 -0.62 -17.88
C GLY A 477 9.18 -1.55 -18.95
N ILE A 478 8.45 -2.58 -19.40
CA ILE A 478 8.95 -3.55 -20.40
C ILE A 478 8.04 -3.74 -21.62
N ARG A 479 6.74 -3.44 -21.50
CA ARG A 479 5.73 -3.60 -22.57
C ARG A 479 4.78 -2.41 -22.55
N THR A 480 4.10 -2.20 -23.67
CA THR A 480 2.99 -1.26 -23.72
C THR A 480 1.72 -1.93 -23.20
N PHE A 481 0.73 -1.14 -22.78
CA PHE A 481 -0.56 -1.70 -22.37
C PHE A 481 -1.28 -2.36 -23.54
N GLU A 482 -1.10 -1.85 -24.77
CA GLU A 482 -1.59 -2.48 -26.00
C GLU A 482 -1.09 -3.90 -26.18
N ASP A 483 0.22 -4.13 -26.02
CA ASP A 483 0.82 -5.46 -26.14
C ASP A 483 0.16 -6.44 -25.15
N VAL A 484 -0.04 -6.00 -23.91
CA VAL A 484 -0.62 -6.85 -22.86
C VAL A 484 -2.10 -7.13 -23.10
N LEU A 485 -2.87 -6.14 -23.55
CA LEU A 485 -4.28 -6.33 -23.89
C LEU A 485 -4.43 -7.26 -25.10
N THR A 486 -3.57 -7.12 -26.10
CA THR A 486 -3.53 -7.97 -27.31
C THR A 486 -3.19 -9.41 -26.95
N GLU A 487 -2.13 -9.61 -26.17
CA GLU A 487 -1.70 -10.93 -25.67
C GLU A 487 -2.83 -11.63 -24.89
N ARG A 488 -3.55 -10.89 -24.05
CA ARG A 488 -4.67 -11.39 -23.24
C ARG A 488 -6.01 -11.40 -23.98
N LYS A 489 -6.04 -11.00 -25.25
CA LYS A 489 -7.22 -10.95 -26.12
C LYS A 489 -8.36 -10.11 -25.55
N ILE A 490 -8.03 -8.98 -24.93
CA ILE A 490 -9.00 -8.07 -24.31
C ILE A 490 -9.37 -6.99 -25.32
N THR A 491 -10.56 -7.11 -25.91
CA THR A 491 -11.06 -6.14 -26.91
C THR A 491 -12.17 -5.24 -26.36
N ASN A 492 -12.67 -5.52 -25.15
CA ASN A 492 -13.80 -4.82 -24.55
C ASN A 492 -13.34 -3.76 -23.54
N MET A 493 -13.78 -2.51 -23.73
CA MET A 493 -13.51 -1.39 -22.82
C MET A 493 -14.10 -1.61 -21.42
N ALA A 494 -15.11 -2.48 -21.29
CA ALA A 494 -15.72 -2.83 -20.02
C ALA A 494 -14.74 -3.44 -19.02
N SER A 495 -13.70 -4.13 -19.48
CA SER A 495 -12.65 -4.67 -18.62
C SER A 495 -11.88 -3.57 -17.87
N ILE A 496 -11.84 -2.36 -18.43
CA ILE A 496 -11.16 -1.19 -17.85
C ILE A 496 -12.10 -0.47 -16.90
N TYR A 497 -13.28 -0.04 -17.36
CA TYR A 497 -14.19 0.76 -16.53
C TYR A 497 -14.99 -0.04 -15.48
N ARG A 498 -14.91 -1.38 -15.48
CA ARG A 498 -15.46 -2.23 -14.41
C ARG A 498 -14.37 -2.78 -13.49
N ASN A 499 -13.13 -2.34 -13.65
CA ASN A 499 -12.03 -2.71 -12.78
C ASN A 499 -12.31 -2.28 -11.33
N GLN A 500 -11.89 -3.09 -10.36
CA GLN A 500 -12.14 -2.85 -8.94
C GLN A 500 -11.53 -1.55 -8.41
N LEU A 501 -10.47 -1.06 -9.06
CA LEU A 501 -9.82 0.21 -8.71
C LEU A 501 -10.71 1.42 -9.00
N VAL A 502 -11.61 1.31 -9.99
CA VAL A 502 -12.47 2.40 -10.45
C VAL A 502 -13.65 2.58 -9.49
N GLN A 503 -13.66 3.69 -8.75
CA GLN A 503 -14.70 4.01 -7.77
C GLN A 503 -15.97 4.56 -8.45
N ALA A 504 -15.78 5.47 -9.40
CA ALA A 504 -16.83 6.09 -10.18
C ALA A 504 -16.41 6.20 -11.64
N LYS A 505 -17.38 6.29 -12.54
CA LYS A 505 -17.14 6.48 -13.96
C LYS A 505 -18.22 7.36 -14.55
N LYS A 506 -17.84 8.14 -15.55
CA LYS A 506 -18.73 8.98 -16.35
C LYS A 506 -18.35 8.87 -17.80
N ILE A 507 -19.31 9.14 -18.67
CA ILE A 507 -19.10 9.22 -20.11
C ILE A 507 -19.55 10.59 -20.58
N TYR A 508 -18.77 11.16 -21.49
CA TYR A 508 -18.92 12.52 -21.95
C TYR A 508 -19.02 12.55 -23.47
N LEU A 509 -19.84 13.47 -23.97
CA LEU A 509 -20.02 13.75 -25.40
C LEU A 509 -19.36 15.08 -25.74
N CYS A 510 -18.63 15.09 -26.85
CA CYS A 510 -18.03 16.31 -27.39
C CYS A 510 -19.10 17.30 -27.86
N GLN A 511 -18.95 18.57 -27.49
CA GLN A 511 -19.87 19.65 -27.85
C GLN A 511 -19.52 20.35 -29.17
N ALA A 512 -18.34 20.09 -29.73
CA ALA A 512 -17.91 20.73 -30.97
C ALA A 512 -18.68 20.16 -32.17
N GLU A 513 -19.29 21.04 -32.98
CA GLU A 513 -20.06 20.66 -34.18
C GLU A 513 -19.27 19.77 -35.15
N ALA A 514 -17.95 20.00 -35.26
CA ALA A 514 -17.06 19.24 -36.12
C ALA A 514 -16.74 17.81 -35.60
N HIS A 515 -16.98 17.53 -34.32
CA HIS A 515 -16.58 16.29 -33.63
C HIS A 515 -17.71 15.72 -32.76
N THR A 516 -18.96 15.88 -33.18
CA THR A 516 -20.15 15.49 -32.40
C THR A 516 -20.23 14.01 -32.07
N SER A 517 -19.45 13.15 -32.73
CA SER A 517 -19.38 11.71 -32.44
C SER A 517 -18.31 11.32 -31.43
N LEU A 518 -17.43 12.24 -31.00
CA LEU A 518 -16.30 11.90 -30.14
C LEU A 518 -16.74 11.70 -28.69
N LEU A 519 -16.39 10.54 -28.12
CA LEU A 519 -16.67 10.20 -26.73
C LEU A 519 -15.43 10.33 -25.86
N CYS A 520 -15.65 10.61 -24.58
CA CYS A 520 -14.62 10.57 -23.54
C CYS A 520 -15.14 9.79 -22.34
N ILE A 521 -14.31 8.91 -21.78
CA ILE A 521 -14.61 8.19 -20.54
C ILE A 521 -13.79 8.81 -19.42
N GLY A 522 -14.46 9.26 -18.35
CA GLY A 522 -13.82 9.62 -17.10
C GLY A 522 -13.90 8.48 -16.09
N LEU A 523 -12.76 8.13 -15.49
CA LEU A 523 -12.63 7.12 -14.44
C LEU A 523 -12.11 7.80 -13.18
N GLU A 524 -12.79 7.59 -12.06
CA GLU A 524 -12.34 8.07 -10.75
C GLU A 524 -11.63 6.96 -10.00
N VAL A 525 -10.38 7.22 -9.61
CA VAL A 525 -9.54 6.30 -8.84
C VAL A 525 -9.17 6.97 -7.52
N LYS A 526 -9.38 6.26 -6.41
CA LYS A 526 -9.02 6.74 -5.08
C LYS A 526 -7.69 6.16 -4.63
N ILE A 527 -6.63 6.96 -4.71
CA ILE A 527 -5.27 6.57 -4.33
C ILE A 527 -5.10 6.62 -2.81
N MET A 528 -5.66 7.64 -2.16
CA MET A 528 -5.68 7.79 -0.69
C MET A 528 -7.01 8.39 -0.21
N GLU A 529 -7.22 8.43 1.10
CA GLU A 529 -8.45 8.96 1.71
C GLU A 529 -8.87 10.33 1.14
N ASN A 530 -7.90 11.23 0.96
CA ASN A 530 -8.08 12.59 0.44
C ASN A 530 -7.37 12.83 -0.90
N TYR A 531 -6.99 11.78 -1.61
CA TYR A 531 -6.33 11.88 -2.91
C TYR A 531 -7.10 11.05 -3.93
N ILE A 532 -7.95 11.75 -4.68
CA ILE A 532 -8.79 11.20 -5.74
C ILE A 532 -8.26 11.73 -7.06
N VAL A 533 -8.09 10.84 -8.03
CA VAL A 533 -7.61 11.17 -9.37
C VAL A 533 -8.66 10.77 -10.38
N SER A 534 -9.00 11.70 -11.27
CA SER A 534 -9.82 11.44 -12.44
C SER A 534 -8.93 11.23 -13.66
N ILE A 535 -9.10 10.08 -14.33
CA ILE A 535 -8.44 9.71 -15.57
C ILE A 535 -9.46 9.87 -16.70
N TYR A 536 -9.16 10.70 -17.69
CA TYR A 536 -10.01 10.90 -18.86
C TYR A 536 -9.35 10.27 -20.09
N ILE A 537 -10.08 9.36 -20.74
CA ILE A 537 -9.63 8.64 -21.92
C ILE A 537 -10.52 9.09 -23.07
N VAL A 538 -9.94 9.77 -24.05
CA VAL A 538 -10.69 10.26 -25.22
C VAL A 538 -10.66 9.20 -26.32
N ALA A 539 -11.79 8.99 -26.99
CA ALA A 539 -11.86 8.11 -28.16
C ALA A 539 -11.04 8.71 -29.32
N GLU A 540 -10.56 7.87 -30.22
CA GLU A 540 -9.94 8.34 -31.47
C GLU A 540 -11.03 8.68 -32.50
N GLU A 541 -11.97 7.76 -32.69
CA GLU A 541 -13.07 7.89 -33.63
C GLU A 541 -14.35 7.30 -33.02
N GLY A 542 -15.40 8.11 -32.93
CA GLY A 542 -16.69 7.65 -32.39
C GLY A 542 -16.56 7.14 -30.95
N ALA A 543 -16.78 5.83 -30.80
CA ALA A 543 -16.68 5.10 -29.54
C ALA A 543 -15.47 4.13 -29.47
N LYS A 544 -14.48 4.29 -30.36
CA LYS A 544 -13.25 3.49 -30.36
C LYS A 544 -12.16 4.14 -29.50
N PHE A 545 -11.69 3.43 -28.49
CA PHE A 545 -10.68 3.88 -27.54
C PHE A 545 -9.36 3.14 -27.73
N GLY A 546 -8.25 3.79 -27.37
CA GLY A 546 -6.92 3.19 -27.45
C GLY A 546 -5.82 4.20 -27.76
N HIS A 547 -5.85 4.74 -28.97
CA HIS A 547 -4.86 5.70 -29.46
C HIS A 547 -5.21 7.17 -29.18
N GLY A 548 -6.40 7.44 -28.65
CA GLY A 548 -6.76 8.80 -28.22
C GLY A 548 -5.94 9.26 -26.99
N PRO A 549 -5.85 10.58 -26.77
CA PRO A 549 -5.08 11.15 -25.67
C PRO A 549 -5.69 10.82 -24.30
N VAL A 550 -4.81 10.65 -23.32
CA VAL A 550 -5.17 10.47 -21.90
C VAL A 550 -4.85 11.73 -21.11
N TYR A 551 -5.77 12.09 -20.22
CA TYR A 551 -5.66 13.24 -19.31
C TYR A 551 -5.84 12.74 -17.88
N VAL A 552 -5.18 13.40 -16.94
CA VAL A 552 -5.34 13.13 -15.51
C VAL A 552 -5.50 14.43 -14.76
N SER A 553 -6.28 14.39 -13.68
CA SER A 553 -6.46 15.51 -12.77
C SER A 553 -6.68 15.00 -11.36
N ALA A 554 -6.04 15.60 -10.37
CA ALA A 554 -6.25 15.27 -8.96
C ALA A 554 -7.54 15.90 -8.38
N THR A 555 -8.64 15.77 -9.12
CA THR A 555 -9.97 16.25 -8.74
C THR A 555 -11.00 15.15 -9.01
N SER A 556 -12.16 15.23 -8.35
CA SER A 556 -13.29 14.34 -8.65
C SER A 556 -13.86 14.58 -10.04
N LEU A 557 -14.61 13.60 -10.56
CA LEU A 557 -15.16 13.67 -11.91
C LEU A 557 -16.14 14.85 -12.07
N GLN A 558 -15.82 15.77 -12.96
CA GLN A 558 -16.62 16.96 -13.23
C GLN A 558 -17.76 16.64 -14.22
N SER A 559 -18.84 17.43 -14.22
CA SER A 559 -19.94 17.28 -15.21
C SER A 559 -19.64 17.95 -16.56
N GLU A 560 -18.78 18.95 -16.55
CA GLU A 560 -18.29 19.63 -17.76
C GLU A 560 -16.77 19.62 -17.74
N LEU A 561 -16.19 19.32 -18.90
CA LEU A 561 -14.75 19.20 -19.09
C LEU A 561 -14.33 20.05 -20.28
N GLN A 562 -13.18 20.71 -20.15
CA GLN A 562 -12.50 21.32 -21.29
C GLN A 562 -11.14 20.66 -21.44
N LEU A 563 -10.88 20.06 -22.60
CA LEU A 563 -9.66 19.31 -22.87
C LEU A 563 -8.91 19.96 -24.04
N PHE A 564 -7.60 20.11 -23.93
CA PHE A 564 -6.77 20.47 -25.08
C PHE A 564 -6.46 19.24 -25.92
N THR A 565 -6.79 19.26 -27.21
CA THR A 565 -6.40 18.18 -28.14
C THR A 565 -4.93 18.25 -28.54
N ARG A 566 -4.42 19.47 -28.75
CA ARG A 566 -3.01 19.75 -29.05
C ARG A 566 -2.56 21.04 -28.37
N PRO A 567 -1.25 21.23 -28.15
CA PRO A 567 -0.71 22.44 -27.50
C PRO A 567 -1.15 23.76 -28.17
N ASN A 568 -1.44 23.72 -29.47
CA ASN A 568 -1.79 24.88 -30.29
C ASN A 568 -3.27 24.89 -30.74
N ASP A 569 -4.03 23.84 -30.45
CA ASP A 569 -5.44 23.76 -30.81
C ASP A 569 -6.30 24.36 -29.69
N GLY A 570 -7.48 24.87 -30.03
CA GLY A 570 -8.46 25.32 -29.04
C GLY A 570 -8.88 24.19 -28.10
N SER A 571 -9.36 24.52 -26.90
CA SER A 571 -9.94 23.53 -26.01
C SER A 571 -11.27 23.02 -26.58
N ILE A 572 -11.50 21.71 -26.44
CA ILE A 572 -12.76 21.06 -26.78
C ILE A 572 -13.58 20.88 -25.51
N GLY A 573 -14.84 21.32 -25.54
CA GLY A 573 -15.81 21.13 -24.49
C GLY A 573 -16.46 19.74 -24.55
N PHE A 574 -16.58 19.10 -23.40
CA PHE A 574 -17.26 17.82 -23.21
C PHE A 574 -18.29 17.97 -22.10
N SER A 575 -19.51 17.47 -22.33
CA SER A 575 -20.56 17.40 -21.32
C SER A 575 -20.88 15.97 -20.96
N GLU A 576 -21.14 15.74 -19.68
CA GLU A 576 -21.60 14.47 -19.15
C GLU A 576 -22.89 14.03 -19.86
N VAL A 577 -22.93 12.77 -20.29
CA VAL A 577 -24.14 12.16 -20.84
C VAL A 577 -25.15 11.94 -19.72
N PHE A 578 -26.43 12.22 -19.98
CA PHE A 578 -27.51 11.99 -19.04
C PHE A 578 -27.53 10.54 -18.54
N GLU A 579 -27.83 10.35 -17.25
CA GLU A 579 -27.74 9.08 -16.53
C GLU A 579 -28.45 7.92 -17.27
N ASP A 580 -29.65 8.18 -17.82
CA ASP A 580 -30.45 7.20 -18.55
C ASP A 580 -29.76 6.64 -19.81
N ASP A 581 -28.90 7.44 -20.45
CA ASP A 581 -28.19 7.08 -21.68
C ASP A 581 -26.77 6.57 -21.43
N GLN A 582 -26.22 6.75 -20.21
CA GLN A 582 -24.85 6.35 -19.90
C GLN A 582 -24.62 4.85 -20.12
N LEU A 583 -25.56 3.99 -19.72
CA LEU A 583 -25.45 2.54 -19.89
C LEU A 583 -25.36 2.14 -21.37
N ARG A 584 -26.12 2.81 -22.24
CA ARG A 584 -26.08 2.57 -23.68
C ARG A 584 -24.78 3.07 -24.29
N ALA A 585 -24.34 4.24 -23.89
CA ALA A 585 -23.07 4.81 -24.34
C ALA A 585 -21.89 3.91 -23.94
N PHE A 586 -21.81 3.44 -22.69
CA PHE A 586 -20.78 2.50 -22.23
C PHE A 586 -20.80 1.15 -22.96
N ALA A 587 -21.99 0.69 -23.38
CA ALA A 587 -22.12 -0.55 -24.15
C ALA A 587 -21.59 -0.42 -25.59
N SER A 588 -21.51 0.80 -26.12
CA SER A 588 -20.98 1.08 -27.46
C SER A 588 -19.45 1.23 -27.50
N CYS A 589 -18.80 1.39 -26.35
CA CYS A 589 -17.36 1.61 -26.26
C CYS A 589 -16.56 0.33 -26.57
N THR A 590 -15.66 0.40 -27.55
CA THR A 590 -14.78 -0.70 -27.95
C THR A 590 -13.31 -0.28 -27.88
N LEU A 591 -12.40 -1.23 -27.66
CA LEU A 591 -10.96 -0.99 -27.80
C LEU A 591 -10.57 -1.22 -29.27
N ASP A 592 -9.74 -0.34 -29.82
CA ASP A 592 -9.21 -0.46 -31.18
C ASP A 592 -8.00 -1.39 -31.23
N ILE A 593 -8.19 -2.64 -30.81
CA ILE A 593 -7.14 -3.66 -30.80
C ILE A 593 -7.45 -4.68 -31.88
N ASP A 594 -6.48 -4.96 -32.74
CA ASP A 594 -6.52 -6.10 -33.63
C ASP A 594 -5.90 -7.33 -32.93
N PRO A 595 -6.72 -8.29 -32.42
CA PRO A 595 -6.20 -9.46 -31.72
C PRO A 595 -5.40 -10.41 -32.64
N THR A 596 -5.41 -10.19 -33.96
CA THR A 596 -4.68 -11.01 -34.94
C THR A 596 -3.26 -10.52 -35.20
N LEU A 597 -2.99 -9.25 -34.92
CA LEU A 597 -1.65 -8.67 -34.94
C LEU A 597 -0.95 -9.00 -33.62
N MET A 598 -0.54 -10.26 -33.44
CA MET A 598 0.44 -10.55 -32.39
C MET A 598 1.76 -9.84 -32.76
N THR A 599 2.01 -8.68 -32.13
CA THR A 599 3.34 -8.09 -32.05
C THR A 599 4.27 -9.18 -31.51
N LYS A 600 5.31 -9.51 -32.28
CA LYS A 600 6.27 -10.62 -32.12
C LYS A 600 6.04 -11.47 -30.85
N PRO A 601 5.61 -12.75 -30.97
CA PRO A 601 5.54 -13.61 -29.80
C PRO A 601 6.88 -13.56 -29.07
N LEU A 602 6.87 -13.65 -27.74
CA LEU A 602 8.08 -13.87 -26.95
C LEU A 602 8.71 -15.18 -27.41
N SER A 603 9.48 -15.13 -28.50
CA SER A 603 10.48 -16.13 -28.74
C SER A 603 11.41 -15.98 -27.55
N VAL A 604 11.25 -16.88 -26.59
CA VAL A 604 12.30 -17.29 -25.68
C VAL A 604 13.53 -17.40 -26.57
N VAL A 605 14.40 -16.39 -26.51
CA VAL A 605 15.71 -16.48 -27.12
C VAL A 605 16.42 -17.50 -26.24
N ALA A 606 16.23 -18.77 -26.60
CA ALA A 606 17.07 -19.86 -26.17
C ALA A 606 18.42 -19.64 -26.86
N THR A 607 19.27 -18.84 -26.23
CA THR A 607 20.70 -18.77 -26.53
C THR A 607 21.47 -18.95 -25.24
#